data_AF-A0A975GXG6-F1
#
_entry.id   AF-A0A975GXG6-F1
#
_cell.length_a   1.000
_cell.length_b   1.000
_cell.length_c   1.000
_cell.angle_alpha   90.00
_cell.angle_beta   90.00
_cell.angle_gamma   90.00
#
_symmetry.space_group_name_H-M   'P 1'
#
loop_
_entity.id
_entity.type
_entity.pdbx_description
1 polymer ?
#
loop_
_entity_poly.entity_id
_entity_poly.type
_entity_poly.pdbx_seq_one_letter_code
_entity_poly.pdbx_strand_id
1 'polypeptide(L)'
;MERGGELDVKQALGEAFRLFDAGELEESESLYRQCLDQARNKGDEQSALHGLGFVLAMKGKWSEALACYEELYSRATQDCNNIDQAIALHQIGMVHRMRGAYDLATEAFTQELAQRKVKLPEDHVGFSAVAYELGLLALTEKRIQEAFRYFEESLREGELAGCGICIGCAHRGLGQTYNETGELEQSRSHFMRSADAFEKGGDAPGAAEARSMAE
;
A
#
# COMPACT_ATOMS: atom_id res chain seq x y z
N MET A 1 -37.10 8.51 26.64
CA MET A 1 -35.69 8.84 26.89
C MET A 1 -34.87 7.98 25.94
N GLU A 2 -34.64 8.50 24.74
CA GLU A 2 -33.86 7.84 23.71
C GLU A 2 -32.38 7.89 24.13
N ARG A 3 -31.80 6.73 24.44
CA ARG A 3 -30.35 6.57 24.41
C ARG A 3 -29.98 6.60 22.93
N GLY A 4 -29.61 7.78 22.42
CA GLY A 4 -29.06 7.95 21.09
C GLY A 4 -27.92 6.95 20.89
N GLY A 5 -28.01 6.17 19.81
CA GLY A 5 -27.07 5.11 19.49
C GLY A 5 -25.74 5.69 19.02
N GLU A 6 -24.88 6.05 19.97
CA GLU A 6 -23.46 6.22 19.69
C GLU A 6 -22.89 4.84 19.33
N LEU A 7 -22.46 4.70 18.07
CA LEU A 7 -21.69 3.53 17.64
C LEU A 7 -20.40 3.48 18.47
N ASP A 8 -20.06 2.31 18.97
CA ASP A 8 -18.73 2.11 19.54
C ASP A 8 -17.66 2.33 18.45
N VAL A 9 -16.46 2.78 18.83
CA VAL A 9 -15.39 3.19 17.90
C VAL A 9 -15.11 2.09 16.87
N LYS A 10 -15.10 0.84 17.31
CA LYS A 10 -14.89 -0.32 16.43
C LYS A 10 -16.00 -0.49 15.38
N GLN A 11 -17.25 -0.23 15.75
CA GLN A 11 -18.38 -0.29 14.81
C GLN A 11 -18.34 0.86 13.82
N ALA A 12 -18.01 2.07 14.32
CA ALA A 12 -17.86 3.25 13.48
C ALA A 12 -16.69 3.11 12.48
N LEU A 13 -15.56 2.51 12.89
CA LEU A 13 -14.47 2.16 11.97
C LEU A 13 -14.90 1.18 10.89
N GLY A 14 -15.69 0.15 11.25
CA GLY A 14 -16.20 -0.82 10.29
C GLY A 14 -17.21 -0.23 9.30
N GLU A 15 -18.04 0.72 9.74
CA GLU A 15 -18.92 1.48 8.84
C GLU A 15 -18.12 2.44 7.95
N ALA A 16 -17.12 3.13 8.48
CA ALA A 16 -16.28 4.05 7.71
C ALA A 16 -15.56 3.33 6.56
N PHE A 17 -15.08 2.11 6.83
CA PHE A 17 -14.50 1.23 5.81
C PHE A 17 -15.53 0.81 4.75
N ARG A 18 -16.76 0.44 5.15
CA ARG A 18 -17.82 0.09 4.18
C ARG A 18 -18.22 1.28 3.30
N LEU A 19 -18.30 2.49 3.87
CA LEU A 19 -18.59 3.71 3.12
C LEU A 19 -17.47 4.00 2.11
N PHE A 20 -16.22 3.81 2.52
CA PHE A 20 -15.07 3.92 1.62
C PHE A 20 -15.18 2.94 0.45
N ASP A 21 -15.44 1.65 0.72
CA ASP A 21 -15.59 0.62 -0.32
C ASP A 21 -16.76 0.91 -1.27
N ALA A 22 -17.81 1.58 -0.77
CA ALA A 22 -18.94 2.03 -1.59
C ALA A 22 -18.65 3.29 -2.42
N GLY A 23 -17.50 3.95 -2.20
CA GLY A 23 -17.12 5.20 -2.86
C GLY A 23 -17.66 6.47 -2.19
N GLU A 24 -18.31 6.36 -1.04
CA GLU A 24 -18.88 7.47 -0.25
C GLU A 24 -17.77 8.12 0.61
N LEU A 25 -16.85 8.81 -0.05
CA LEU A 25 -15.61 9.32 0.55
C LEU A 25 -15.83 10.45 1.56
N GLU A 26 -16.87 11.27 1.39
CA GLU A 26 -17.26 12.34 2.31
C GLU A 26 -17.72 11.78 3.67
N GLU A 27 -18.65 10.82 3.63
CA GLU A 27 -19.21 10.16 4.81
C GLU A 27 -18.15 9.32 5.51
N SER A 28 -17.32 8.61 4.74
CA SER A 28 -16.18 7.85 5.27
C SER A 28 -15.18 8.77 5.99
N GLU A 29 -14.78 9.89 5.38
CA GLU A 29 -13.90 10.88 6.02
C GLU A 29 -14.50 11.39 7.34
N SER A 30 -15.78 11.79 7.32
CA SER A 30 -16.48 12.30 8.49
C SER A 30 -16.47 11.28 9.63
N LEU A 31 -16.73 10.00 9.31
CA LEU A 31 -16.80 8.96 10.32
C LEU A 31 -15.42 8.59 10.88
N TYR A 32 -14.37 8.56 10.04
CA TYR A 32 -13.00 8.38 10.54
C TYR A 32 -12.54 9.52 11.45
N ARG A 33 -12.92 10.78 11.16
CA ARG A 33 -12.64 11.92 12.07
C ARG A 33 -13.36 11.77 13.40
N GLN A 34 -14.63 11.36 13.39
CA GLN A 34 -15.37 11.08 14.63
C GLN A 34 -14.72 9.94 15.43
N CYS A 35 -14.32 8.84 14.77
CA CYS A 35 -13.58 7.75 15.40
C CYS A 35 -12.29 8.26 16.06
N LEU A 36 -11.53 9.12 15.39
CA LEU A 36 -10.29 9.66 15.91
C LEU A 36 -10.51 10.52 17.17
N ASP A 37 -11.53 11.39 17.16
CA ASP A 37 -11.87 12.22 18.31
C ASP A 37 -12.31 11.38 19.52
N GLN A 38 -13.03 10.28 19.28
CA GLN A 38 -13.45 9.35 20.34
C GLN A 38 -12.30 8.45 20.83
N ALA A 39 -11.42 8.02 19.92
CA ALA A 39 -10.32 7.10 20.19
C ALA A 39 -9.15 7.77 20.92
N ARG A 40 -9.02 9.11 20.84
CA ARG A 40 -8.04 9.93 21.61
C ARG A 40 -7.97 9.65 23.11
N ASN A 41 -8.98 8.96 23.64
CA ASN A 41 -9.07 8.61 25.06
C ASN A 41 -9.01 7.10 25.34
N LYS A 42 -8.80 6.23 24.33
CA LYS A 42 -8.98 4.77 24.44
C LYS A 42 -7.94 3.88 23.75
N GLY A 43 -7.06 4.41 22.90
CA GLY A 43 -5.96 3.66 22.29
C GLY A 43 -6.23 3.00 20.93
N ASP A 44 -7.42 3.19 20.35
CA ASP A 44 -7.80 2.67 19.01
C ASP A 44 -7.52 3.69 17.87
N GLU A 45 -6.71 4.71 18.13
CA GLU A 45 -6.50 5.84 17.23
C GLU A 45 -5.76 5.48 15.95
N GLN A 46 -4.91 4.45 16.00
CA GLN A 46 -4.06 4.07 14.88
C GLN A 46 -4.89 3.65 13.66
N SER A 47 -5.92 2.82 13.87
CA SER A 47 -6.82 2.38 12.80
C SER A 47 -7.62 3.55 12.21
N ALA A 48 -8.06 4.48 13.06
CA ALA A 48 -8.76 5.69 12.63
C ALA A 48 -7.85 6.62 11.80
N LEU A 49 -6.61 6.87 12.27
CA LEU A 49 -5.61 7.66 11.55
C LEU A 49 -5.25 7.03 10.21
N HIS A 50 -5.07 5.71 10.16
CA HIS A 50 -4.72 5.01 8.92
C HIS A 50 -5.84 5.14 7.90
N GLY A 51 -7.08 4.84 8.31
CA GLY A 51 -8.25 4.95 7.43
C GLY A 51 -8.49 6.38 6.96
N LEU A 52 -8.39 7.36 7.87
CA LEU A 52 -8.49 8.78 7.53
C LEU A 52 -7.43 9.20 6.52
N GLY A 53 -6.16 8.84 6.75
CA GLY A 53 -5.06 9.12 5.84
C GLY A 53 -5.31 8.57 4.44
N PHE A 54 -5.85 7.35 4.35
CA PHE A 54 -6.14 6.69 3.08
C PHE A 54 -7.26 7.41 2.31
N VAL A 55 -8.37 7.71 2.98
CA VAL A 55 -9.49 8.46 2.40
C VAL A 55 -9.03 9.84 1.92
N LEU A 56 -8.25 10.55 2.74
CA LEU A 56 -7.70 11.86 2.38
C LEU A 56 -6.78 11.79 1.16
N ALA A 57 -5.95 10.76 1.05
CA ALA A 57 -5.12 10.53 -0.13
C ALA A 57 -5.97 10.29 -1.38
N MET A 58 -7.01 9.46 -1.30
CA MET A 58 -7.92 9.21 -2.42
C MET A 58 -8.67 10.47 -2.87
N LYS A 59 -8.94 11.40 -1.96
CA LYS A 59 -9.55 12.71 -2.24
C LYS A 59 -8.54 13.77 -2.71
N GLY A 60 -7.26 13.44 -2.81
CA GLY A 60 -6.19 14.36 -3.18
C GLY A 60 -5.82 15.40 -2.11
N LYS A 61 -6.25 15.20 -0.85
CA LYS A 61 -5.90 16.04 0.30
C LYS A 61 -4.53 15.64 0.86
N TRP A 62 -3.50 15.80 0.03
CA TRP A 62 -2.16 15.23 0.26
C TRP A 62 -1.53 15.64 1.60
N SER A 63 -1.60 16.93 1.95
CA SER A 63 -0.99 17.43 3.18
C SER A 63 -1.67 16.89 4.44
N GLU A 64 -2.99 16.72 4.42
CA GLU A 64 -3.72 16.14 5.55
C GLU A 64 -3.46 14.63 5.66
N ALA A 65 -3.37 13.93 4.52
CA ALA A 65 -3.00 12.51 4.50
C ALA A 65 -1.60 12.28 5.08
N LEU A 66 -0.62 13.09 4.65
CA LEU A 66 0.75 13.04 5.19
C LEU A 66 0.78 13.29 6.70
N ALA A 67 0.04 14.31 7.18
CA ALA A 67 -0.03 14.58 8.61
C ALA A 67 -0.57 13.37 9.41
N CYS A 68 -1.55 12.63 8.87
CA CYS A 68 -2.06 11.42 9.52
C CYS A 68 -0.99 10.32 9.61
N TYR A 69 -0.22 10.09 8.53
CA TYR A 69 0.81 9.05 8.50
C TYR A 69 2.08 9.44 9.26
N GLU A 70 2.45 10.72 9.30
CA GLU A 70 3.51 11.26 10.16
C GLU A 70 3.16 11.10 11.64
N GLU A 71 1.89 11.34 12.02
CA GLU A 71 1.42 11.10 13.38
C GLU A 71 1.48 9.60 13.73
N LEU A 72 1.07 8.72 12.83
CA LEU A 72 1.21 7.26 12.99
C LEU A 72 2.68 6.84 13.17
N TYR A 73 3.58 7.38 12.35
CA TYR A 73 5.01 7.09 12.46
C TYR A 73 5.59 7.54 13.83
N SER A 74 5.22 8.75 14.27
CA SER A 74 5.66 9.29 15.56
C SER A 74 5.17 8.42 16.73
N ARG A 75 3.91 8.00 16.71
CA ARG A 75 3.32 7.13 17.76
C ARG A 75 3.99 5.76 17.76
N ALA A 76 4.10 5.13 16.60
CA ALA A 76 4.78 3.84 16.46
C ALA A 76 6.27 3.91 16.89
N THR A 77 6.92 5.07 16.75
CA THR A 77 8.26 5.32 17.29
C THR A 77 8.28 5.36 18.82
N GLN A 78 7.32 6.04 19.44
CA GLN A 78 7.19 6.09 20.91
C GLN A 78 6.88 4.71 21.50
N ASP A 79 6.07 3.92 20.81
CA ASP A 79 5.67 2.57 21.22
C ASP A 79 6.71 1.50 20.87
N CYS A 80 7.84 1.88 20.24
CA CYS A 80 8.84 0.96 19.71
C CYS A 80 8.26 -0.11 18.75
N ASN A 81 7.11 0.17 18.11
CA ASN A 81 6.49 -0.74 17.15
C ASN A 81 7.11 -0.55 15.76
N ASN A 82 8.05 -1.42 15.42
CA ASN A 82 8.79 -1.34 14.17
C ASN A 82 7.95 -1.68 12.94
N ILE A 83 6.91 -2.51 13.09
CA ILE A 83 5.98 -2.87 12.01
C ILE A 83 5.14 -1.66 11.62
N ASP A 84 4.51 -1.00 12.61
CA ASP A 84 3.68 0.18 12.37
C ASP A 84 4.49 1.35 11.82
N GLN A 85 5.74 1.53 12.28
CA GLN A 85 6.66 2.52 11.70
C GLN A 85 6.90 2.23 10.21
N ALA A 86 7.14 0.98 9.82
CA ALA A 86 7.36 0.62 8.42
C ALA A 86 6.10 0.81 7.57
N ILE A 87 4.92 0.44 8.10
CA ILE A 87 3.62 0.67 7.44
C ILE A 87 3.38 2.18 7.24
N ALA A 88 3.66 3.02 8.25
CA ALA A 88 3.50 4.46 8.14
C ALA A 88 4.43 5.06 7.07
N LEU A 89 5.71 4.64 7.02
CA LEU A 89 6.64 5.06 5.98
C LEU A 89 6.18 4.64 4.58
N HIS A 90 5.67 3.42 4.46
CA HIS A 90 5.11 2.92 3.20
C HIS A 90 4.00 3.83 2.70
N GLN A 91 3.06 4.18 3.57
CA GLN A 91 1.93 5.03 3.22
C GLN A 91 2.36 6.47 2.89
N ILE A 92 3.35 7.02 3.59
CA ILE A 92 3.97 8.32 3.21
C ILE A 92 4.54 8.25 1.79
N GLY A 93 5.27 7.18 1.47
CA GLY A 93 5.80 6.92 0.13
C GLY A 93 4.69 6.83 -0.93
N MET A 94 3.62 6.10 -0.65
CA MET A 94 2.46 5.99 -1.54
C MET A 94 1.80 7.35 -1.79
N VAL A 95 1.57 8.15 -0.75
CA VAL A 95 0.98 9.49 -0.89
C VAL A 95 1.88 10.40 -1.75
N HIS A 96 3.20 10.34 -1.55
CA HIS A 96 4.14 11.07 -2.40
C HIS A 96 4.12 10.61 -3.85
N ARG A 97 4.02 9.30 -4.10
CA ARG A 97 3.89 8.77 -5.46
C ARG A 97 2.59 9.20 -6.13
N MET A 98 1.46 9.11 -5.43
CA MET A 98 0.14 9.52 -5.95
C MET A 98 0.07 10.99 -6.33
N ARG A 99 0.74 11.87 -5.57
CA ARG A 99 0.81 13.31 -5.89
C ARG A 99 1.89 13.67 -6.92
N GLY A 100 2.63 12.69 -7.46
CA GLY A 100 3.69 12.89 -8.46
C GLY A 100 5.03 13.37 -7.91
N ALA A 101 5.24 13.32 -6.58
CA ALA A 101 6.50 13.69 -5.94
C ALA A 101 7.44 12.47 -5.82
N TYR A 102 7.94 11.99 -6.95
CA TYR A 102 8.67 10.71 -7.04
C TYR A 102 9.99 10.68 -6.26
N ASP A 103 10.71 11.80 -6.15
CA ASP A 103 11.93 11.89 -5.33
C ASP A 103 11.63 11.61 -3.84
N LEU A 104 10.58 12.24 -3.32
CA LEU A 104 10.17 12.07 -1.92
C LEU A 104 9.56 10.69 -1.68
N ALA A 105 8.88 10.11 -2.67
CA ALA A 105 8.41 8.73 -2.60
C ALA A 105 9.60 7.75 -2.50
N THR A 106 10.63 7.95 -3.33
CA THR A 106 11.86 7.15 -3.32
C THR A 106 12.58 7.26 -1.97
N GLU A 107 12.67 8.46 -1.39
CA GLU A 107 13.25 8.68 -0.07
C GLU A 107 12.50 7.87 1.01
N ALA A 108 11.17 7.98 1.05
CA ALA A 108 10.33 7.27 2.02
C ALA A 108 10.46 5.74 1.90
N PHE A 109 10.38 5.19 0.69
CA PHE A 109 10.53 3.74 0.47
C PHE A 109 11.96 3.25 0.75
N THR A 110 12.98 4.06 0.46
CA THR A 110 14.38 3.70 0.80
C THR A 110 14.58 3.69 2.32
N GLN A 111 13.99 4.64 3.04
CA GLN A 111 13.98 4.67 4.50
C GLN A 111 13.26 3.45 5.08
N GLU A 112 12.08 3.11 4.54
CA GLU A 112 11.33 1.91 4.92
C GLU A 112 12.18 0.64 4.73
N LEU A 113 12.79 0.48 3.55
CA LEU A 113 13.64 -0.66 3.23
C LEU A 113 14.84 -0.78 4.19
N ALA A 114 15.52 0.33 4.47
CA ALA A 114 16.64 0.36 5.42
C ALA A 114 16.20 -0.03 6.84
N GLN A 115 15.05 0.48 7.29
CA GLN A 115 14.48 0.12 8.57
C GLN A 115 14.11 -1.37 8.64
N ARG A 116 13.43 -1.91 7.62
CA ARG A 116 13.04 -3.32 7.55
C ARG A 116 14.25 -4.24 7.62
N LYS A 117 15.32 -3.93 6.89
CA LYS A 117 16.58 -4.70 6.93
C LYS A 117 17.18 -4.84 8.33
N VAL A 118 17.06 -3.80 9.15
CA VAL A 118 17.64 -3.79 10.51
C VAL A 118 16.68 -4.37 11.54
N LYS A 119 15.39 -4.04 11.43
CA LYS A 119 14.43 -4.27 12.51
C LYS A 119 13.43 -5.40 12.24
N LEU A 120 13.23 -5.79 10.97
CA LEU A 120 12.22 -6.73 10.50
C LEU A 120 12.79 -7.66 9.39
N PRO A 121 13.90 -8.38 9.64
CA PRO A 121 14.61 -9.13 8.59
C PRO A 121 13.80 -10.28 7.98
N GLU A 122 12.77 -10.78 8.67
CA GLU A 122 11.91 -11.87 8.21
C GLU A 122 10.59 -11.38 7.59
N ASP A 123 10.39 -10.06 7.43
CA ASP A 123 9.17 -9.49 6.85
C ASP A 123 9.22 -9.50 5.32
N HIS A 124 9.20 -10.71 4.75
CA HIS A 124 9.24 -10.95 3.31
C HIS A 124 8.08 -10.26 2.56
N VAL A 125 6.89 -10.17 3.16
CA VAL A 125 5.76 -9.43 2.56
C VAL A 125 6.09 -7.95 2.46
N GLY A 126 6.62 -7.35 3.53
CA GLY A 126 7.06 -5.96 3.54
C GLY A 126 8.19 -5.66 2.56
N PHE A 127 9.19 -6.55 2.45
CA PHE A 127 10.24 -6.43 1.46
C PHE A 127 9.71 -6.51 0.03
N SER A 128 8.77 -7.42 -0.22
CA SER A 128 8.15 -7.54 -1.54
C SER A 128 7.40 -6.27 -1.94
N ALA A 129 6.63 -5.68 -1.01
CA ALA A 129 5.86 -4.47 -1.24
C ALA A 129 6.74 -3.26 -1.52
N VAL A 130 7.77 -3.00 -0.70
CA VAL A 130 8.66 -1.84 -0.90
C VAL A 130 9.50 -1.99 -2.18
N ALA A 131 9.95 -3.21 -2.50
CA ALA A 131 10.67 -3.47 -3.75
C ALA A 131 9.77 -3.24 -4.97
N TYR A 132 8.50 -3.65 -4.92
CA TYR A 132 7.53 -3.37 -5.99
C TYR A 132 7.36 -1.87 -6.23
N GLU A 133 7.20 -1.08 -5.17
CA GLU A 133 7.04 0.37 -5.26
C GLU A 133 8.29 1.07 -5.82
N LEU A 134 9.48 0.67 -5.38
CA LEU A 134 10.75 1.16 -5.96
C LEU A 134 10.90 0.77 -7.44
N GLY A 135 10.41 -0.41 -7.84
CA GLY A 135 10.36 -0.84 -9.23
C GLY A 135 9.44 0.04 -10.09
N LEU A 136 8.25 0.40 -9.59
CA LEU A 136 7.34 1.32 -10.27
C LEU A 136 7.94 2.72 -10.45
N LEU A 137 8.62 3.23 -9.42
CA LEU A 137 9.32 4.52 -9.50
C LEU A 137 10.47 4.47 -10.52
N ALA A 138 11.28 3.42 -10.51
CA ALA A 138 12.33 3.22 -11.51
C ALA A 138 11.77 3.15 -12.93
N LEU A 139 10.62 2.49 -13.13
CA LEU A 139 9.98 2.41 -14.44
C LEU A 139 9.46 3.78 -14.90
N THR A 140 8.87 4.55 -13.99
CA THR A 140 8.39 5.93 -14.25
C THR A 140 9.53 6.82 -14.71
N GLU A 141 10.71 6.67 -14.12
CA GLU A 141 11.93 7.40 -14.47
C GLU A 141 12.70 6.77 -15.64
N LYS A 142 12.15 5.75 -16.30
CA LYS A 142 12.77 5.00 -17.41
C LYS A 142 14.12 4.35 -17.06
N ARG A 143 14.36 4.08 -15.77
CA ARG A 143 15.51 3.30 -15.27
C ARG A 143 15.21 1.80 -15.36
N ILE A 144 15.10 1.32 -16.59
CA ILE A 144 14.62 -0.04 -16.93
C ILE A 144 15.37 -1.15 -16.19
N GLN A 145 16.70 -1.09 -16.15
CA GLN A 145 17.51 -2.13 -15.49
C GLN A 145 17.31 -2.18 -13.98
N GLU A 146 16.99 -1.05 -13.35
CA GLU A 146 16.66 -0.98 -11.94
C GLU A 146 15.25 -1.49 -11.68
N ALA A 147 14.30 -1.17 -12.56
CA ALA A 147 12.94 -1.71 -12.50
C ALA A 147 12.94 -3.24 -12.52
N PHE A 148 13.67 -3.88 -13.46
CA PHE A 148 13.83 -5.34 -13.47
C PHE A 148 14.36 -5.87 -12.15
N ARG A 149 15.46 -5.30 -11.65
CA ARG A 149 16.08 -5.75 -10.39
C ARG A 149 15.11 -5.67 -9.21
N TYR A 150 14.37 -4.56 -9.10
CA TYR A 150 13.42 -4.35 -8.02
C TYR A 150 12.21 -5.28 -8.13
N PHE A 151 11.67 -5.51 -9.33
CA PHE A 151 10.57 -6.45 -9.50
C PHE A 151 11.00 -7.92 -9.33
N GLU A 152 12.22 -8.29 -9.70
CA GLU A 152 12.79 -9.62 -9.39
C GLU A 152 13.03 -9.80 -7.89
N GLU A 153 13.46 -8.76 -7.19
CA GLU A 153 13.54 -8.76 -5.72
C GLU A 153 12.15 -8.91 -5.10
N SER A 154 11.18 -8.11 -5.55
CA SER A 154 9.79 -8.21 -5.12
C SER A 154 9.22 -9.61 -5.32
N LEU A 155 9.49 -10.23 -6.47
CA LEU A 155 9.06 -11.59 -6.80
C LEU A 155 9.65 -12.61 -5.82
N ARG A 156 10.97 -12.57 -5.61
CA ARG A 156 11.67 -13.49 -4.71
C ARG A 156 11.14 -13.42 -3.28
N GLU A 157 10.95 -12.20 -2.77
CA GLU A 157 10.40 -11.98 -1.43
C GLU A 157 8.94 -12.45 -1.34
N GLY A 158 8.15 -12.22 -2.40
CA GLY A 158 6.78 -12.73 -2.50
C GLY A 158 6.70 -14.26 -2.50
N GLU A 159 7.64 -14.93 -3.19
CA GLU A 159 7.79 -16.39 -3.20
C GLU A 159 8.19 -16.94 -1.82
N LEU A 160 9.15 -16.30 -1.14
CA LEU A 160 9.55 -16.65 0.23
C LEU A 160 8.38 -16.52 1.21
N ALA A 161 7.56 -15.47 1.06
CA ALA A 161 6.36 -15.27 1.86
C ALA A 161 5.21 -16.23 1.51
N GLY A 162 5.26 -16.91 0.36
CA GLY A 162 4.11 -17.64 -0.19
C GLY A 162 2.91 -16.73 -0.50
N CYS A 163 3.16 -15.43 -0.73
CA CYS A 163 2.13 -14.40 -0.91
C CYS A 163 1.72 -14.30 -2.38
N GLY A 164 0.60 -14.92 -2.76
CA GLY A 164 0.09 -14.89 -4.14
C GLY A 164 -0.15 -13.46 -4.69
N ILE A 165 -0.65 -12.55 -3.85
CA ILE A 165 -0.85 -11.14 -4.20
C ILE A 165 0.50 -10.46 -4.53
N CYS A 166 1.51 -10.69 -3.69
CA CYS A 166 2.84 -10.12 -3.86
C CYS A 166 3.52 -10.61 -5.13
N ILE A 167 3.45 -11.93 -5.38
CA ILE A 167 3.93 -12.57 -6.62
C ILE A 167 3.19 -12.01 -7.84
N GLY A 168 1.87 -11.84 -7.73
CA GLY A 168 1.03 -11.23 -8.77
C GLY A 168 1.48 -9.82 -9.14
N CYS A 169 1.67 -8.95 -8.13
CA CYS A 169 2.17 -7.60 -8.32
C CYS A 169 3.56 -7.58 -8.97
N ALA A 170 4.50 -8.39 -8.50
CA ALA A 170 5.86 -8.44 -9.04
C ALA A 170 5.87 -8.87 -10.52
N HIS A 171 5.11 -9.90 -10.87
CA HIS A 171 4.97 -10.32 -12.27
C HIS A 171 4.29 -9.26 -13.15
N ARG A 172 3.30 -8.54 -12.63
CA ARG A 172 2.70 -7.41 -13.36
C ARG A 172 3.75 -6.33 -13.65
N GLY A 173 4.58 -5.98 -12.67
CA GLY A 173 5.68 -5.03 -12.84
C GLY A 173 6.71 -5.48 -13.88
N LEU A 174 7.10 -6.77 -13.86
CA LEU A 174 7.97 -7.35 -14.90
C LEU A 174 7.33 -7.29 -16.29
N GLY A 175 6.03 -7.61 -16.40
CA GLY A 175 5.29 -7.51 -17.66
C GLY A 175 5.29 -6.09 -18.22
N GLN A 176 5.01 -5.10 -17.37
CA GLN A 176 5.07 -3.68 -17.73
C GLN A 176 6.49 -3.27 -18.18
N THR A 177 7.53 -3.78 -17.52
CA THR A 177 8.92 -3.48 -17.88
C THR A 177 9.31 -4.08 -19.23
N TYR A 178 8.86 -5.30 -19.54
CA TYR A 178 9.04 -5.90 -20.86
C TYR A 178 8.24 -5.20 -21.96
N ASN A 179 7.04 -4.66 -21.66
CA ASN A 179 6.32 -3.82 -22.61
C ASN A 179 7.11 -2.55 -22.97
N GLU A 180 7.77 -1.92 -22.00
CA GLU A 180 8.59 -0.72 -22.20
C GLU A 180 9.85 -0.98 -23.03
N THR A 181 10.31 -2.23 -23.08
CA THR A 181 11.50 -2.65 -23.84
C THR A 181 11.17 -3.25 -25.20
N GLY A 182 9.90 -3.64 -25.42
CA GLY A 182 9.38 -4.13 -26.70
C GLY A 182 9.30 -5.66 -26.81
N GLU A 183 9.69 -6.39 -25.77
CA GLU A 183 9.65 -7.86 -25.69
C GLU A 183 8.26 -8.36 -25.31
N LEU A 184 7.31 -8.19 -26.24
CA LEU A 184 5.88 -8.46 -26.04
C LEU A 184 5.58 -9.91 -25.61
N GLU A 185 6.36 -10.89 -26.07
CA GLU A 185 6.18 -12.29 -25.68
C GLU A 185 6.50 -12.52 -24.19
N GLN A 186 7.58 -11.92 -23.69
CA GLN A 186 7.95 -12.00 -22.28
C GLN A 186 6.94 -11.25 -21.42
N SER A 187 6.55 -10.06 -21.87
CA SER A 187 5.51 -9.25 -21.23
C SER A 187 4.21 -10.04 -21.03
N ARG A 188 3.68 -10.63 -22.10
CA ARG A 188 2.47 -11.47 -22.07
C ARG A 188 2.63 -12.67 -21.12
N SER A 189 3.79 -13.33 -21.15
CA SER A 189 4.07 -14.45 -20.24
C SER A 189 4.00 -14.02 -18.77
N HIS A 190 4.56 -12.86 -18.45
CA HIS A 190 4.53 -12.30 -17.10
C HIS A 190 3.13 -11.86 -16.67
N PHE A 191 2.33 -11.27 -17.54
CA PHE A 191 0.93 -10.95 -17.21
C PHE A 191 0.08 -12.20 -16.96
N MET A 192 0.28 -13.28 -17.72
CA MET A 192 -0.39 -14.56 -17.43
C MET A 192 0.02 -15.15 -16.08
N ARG A 193 1.31 -15.09 -15.73
CA ARG A 193 1.79 -15.52 -14.40
C ARG A 193 1.27 -14.63 -13.28
N SER A 194 1.15 -13.33 -13.52
CA SER A 194 0.53 -12.38 -12.60
C SER A 194 -0.92 -12.77 -12.30
N ALA A 195 -1.69 -13.09 -13.34
CA ALA A 195 -3.07 -13.50 -13.18
C ALA A 195 -3.24 -14.80 -12.38
N ASP A 196 -2.43 -15.83 -12.67
CA ASP A 196 -2.44 -17.10 -11.93
C ASP A 196 -2.06 -16.90 -10.46
N ALA A 197 -1.09 -16.04 -10.17
CA ALA A 197 -0.68 -15.72 -8.81
C ALA A 197 -1.76 -14.97 -8.02
N PHE A 198 -2.41 -13.97 -8.64
CA PHE A 198 -3.55 -13.28 -8.02
C PHE A 198 -4.72 -14.22 -7.75
N GLU A 199 -5.04 -15.12 -8.68
CA GLU A 199 -6.10 -16.11 -8.52
C GLU A 199 -5.82 -17.07 -7.36
N LYS A 200 -4.58 -17.57 -7.24
CA LYS A 200 -4.13 -18.36 -6.08
C LYS A 200 -4.14 -17.56 -4.78
N GLY A 201 -3.90 -16.25 -4.87
CA GLY A 201 -3.97 -15.30 -3.75
C GLY A 201 -5.40 -14.87 -3.37
N GLY A 202 -6.43 -15.28 -4.12
CA GLY A 202 -7.82 -14.91 -3.88
C GLY A 202 -8.22 -13.53 -4.42
N ASP A 203 -7.38 -12.89 -5.22
CA ASP A 203 -7.64 -11.58 -5.84
C ASP A 203 -8.19 -11.75 -7.27
N ALA A 204 -9.49 -12.04 -7.36
CA ALA A 204 -10.15 -12.20 -8.66
C ALA A 204 -10.14 -10.93 -9.53
N PRO A 205 -10.35 -9.71 -8.97
CA PRO A 205 -10.19 -8.47 -9.73
C PRO A 205 -8.78 -8.30 -10.31
N GLY A 206 -7.73 -8.47 -9.49
CA GLY A 206 -6.35 -8.38 -9.95
C GLY A 206 -6.01 -9.43 -11.02
N ALA A 207 -6.54 -10.65 -10.87
CA ALA A 207 -6.37 -11.71 -11.87
C ALA A 207 -7.03 -11.36 -13.22
N ALA A 208 -8.22 -10.74 -13.20
CA ALA A 208 -8.91 -10.31 -14.42
C ALA A 208 -8.17 -9.15 -15.12
N GLU A 209 -7.71 -8.16 -14.36
CA GLU A 209 -6.89 -7.06 -14.87
C GLU A 209 -5.62 -7.59 -15.54
N ALA A 210 -4.86 -8.44 -14.84
CA ALA A 210 -3.63 -9.03 -15.37
C ALA A 210 -3.87 -9.87 -16.63
N ARG A 211 -4.99 -10.60 -16.73
CA ARG A 211 -5.37 -11.32 -17.96
C ARG A 211 -5.61 -10.38 -19.13
N SER A 212 -6.32 -9.28 -18.90
CA SER A 212 -6.58 -8.28 -19.95
C SER A 212 -5.30 -7.62 -20.46
N MET A 213 -4.28 -7.44 -19.61
CA MET A 213 -2.98 -6.93 -20.03
C MET A 213 -2.18 -7.92 -20.91
N ALA A 214 -2.56 -9.20 -20.93
CA ALA A 214 -1.90 -10.26 -21.69
C ALA A 214 -2.53 -10.52 -23.07
N GLU A 215 -3.57 -9.77 -23.45
CA GLU A 215 -4.25 -9.82 -24.75
C GLU A 215 -3.60 -8.88 -25.77
#